data_AF-A0A6N9YN34-F1
#
_entry.id   AF-A0A6N9YN34-F1
#
_cell.length_a   1.000
_cell.length_b   1.000
_cell.length_c   1.000
_cell.angle_alpha   90.00
_cell.angle_beta   90.00
_cell.angle_gamma   90.00
#
_symmetry.space_group_name_H-M   'P 1'
#
loop_
_entity.id
_entity.type
_entity.pdbx_description
1 polymer ?
#
loop_
_entity_poly.entity_id
_entity_poly.type
_entity_poly.pdbx_seq_one_letter_code
_entity_poly.pdbx_strand_id
1 'polypeptide(L)'
;MIDTSLVGYWSDDIMYSGATEANDLTFRPDGSGFTYWARLGDVFEVDRFTWHVDSAGKLHVRLIRMLTGTWTVRDNRIHHRVQLEDDIDVAHETSYALAAGRDVFGNNVSTLTLHRPILPAATVFALRKDGQDDPTAADTVSFGEPPAR
;
A
#
# COMPACT_ATOMS: atom_id res chain seq x y z
N MET A 1 -6.67 -4.16 19.18
CA MET A 1 -5.65 -5.24 19.25
C MET A 1 -5.08 -5.47 17.86
N ILE A 2 -3.90 -6.08 17.75
CA ILE A 2 -3.33 -6.48 16.45
C ILE A 2 -3.90 -7.85 16.07
N ASP A 3 -4.53 -7.95 14.91
CA ASP A 3 -4.86 -9.24 14.30
C ASP A 3 -3.68 -9.69 13.44
N THR A 4 -2.90 -10.64 13.94
CA THR A 4 -1.68 -11.11 13.27
C THR A 4 -1.96 -11.77 11.92
N SER A 5 -3.20 -12.16 11.61
CA SER A 5 -3.56 -12.73 10.30
C SER A 5 -3.58 -11.69 9.17
N LEU A 6 -3.67 -10.40 9.50
CA LEU A 6 -3.53 -9.30 8.54
C LEU A 6 -2.08 -8.94 8.25
N VAL A 7 -1.13 -9.33 9.11
CA VAL A 7 0.28 -8.96 8.96
C VAL A 7 0.86 -9.57 7.69
N GLY A 8 1.38 -8.71 6.81
CA GLY A 8 1.91 -9.10 5.51
C GLY A 8 1.78 -8.01 4.47
N TYR A 9 2.29 -8.31 3.27
CA TYR A 9 2.18 -7.48 2.07
C TYR A 9 1.04 -8.01 1.19
N TRP A 10 0.06 -7.15 0.91
CA TRP A 10 -1.12 -7.47 0.14
C TRP A 10 -1.11 -6.66 -1.15
N SER A 11 -1.33 -7.30 -2.29
CA SER A 11 -1.23 -6.68 -3.61
C SER A 11 -2.42 -7.04 -4.47
N ASP A 12 -2.91 -6.09 -5.27
CA ASP A 12 -3.95 -6.33 -6.27
C ASP A 12 -3.39 -6.79 -7.63
N ASP A 13 -2.09 -6.64 -7.87
CA ASP A 13 -1.42 -6.92 -9.16
C ASP A 13 -1.70 -8.36 -9.64
N ILE A 14 -1.51 -9.35 -8.76
CA ILE A 14 -1.77 -10.75 -9.10
C ILE A 14 -3.27 -11.08 -9.21
N MET A 15 -4.15 -10.16 -8.80
CA MET A 15 -5.61 -10.29 -8.94
C MET A 15 -6.11 -9.72 -10.26
N TYR A 16 -5.33 -8.88 -10.95
CA TYR A 16 -5.73 -8.20 -12.18
C TYR A 16 -4.60 -8.16 -13.23
N SER A 17 -4.73 -8.93 -14.31
CA SER A 17 -3.73 -8.88 -15.39
C SER A 17 -3.87 -7.60 -16.23
N GLY A 18 -2.78 -6.86 -16.42
CA GLY A 18 -2.73 -5.70 -17.33
C GLY A 18 -3.30 -4.41 -16.76
N ALA A 19 -3.43 -4.31 -15.43
CA ALA A 19 -3.78 -3.07 -14.77
C ALA A 19 -2.71 -1.99 -15.04
N THR A 20 -3.15 -0.77 -15.31
CA THR A 20 -2.25 0.39 -15.47
C THR A 20 -1.89 1.04 -14.13
N GLU A 21 -2.46 0.52 -13.05
CA GLU A 21 -2.28 0.97 -11.68
C GLU A 21 -1.94 -0.24 -10.82
N ALA A 22 -1.14 -0.03 -9.78
CA ALA A 22 -0.84 -1.00 -8.75
C ALA A 22 -1.35 -0.48 -7.41
N ASN A 23 -1.98 -1.36 -6.63
CA ASN A 23 -2.46 -1.08 -5.27
C ASN A 23 -1.89 -2.11 -4.31
N ASP A 24 -1.05 -1.65 -3.39
CA ASP A 24 -0.48 -2.49 -2.35
C ASP A 24 -0.79 -1.96 -0.95
N LEU A 25 -0.91 -2.88 -0.01
CA LEU A 25 -1.28 -2.62 1.37
C LEU A 25 -0.43 -3.49 2.29
N THR A 26 0.25 -2.88 3.24
CA THR A 26 1.09 -3.61 4.20
C THR A 26 0.67 -3.33 5.62
N PHE A 27 0.43 -4.40 6.39
CA PHE A 27 0.22 -4.34 7.83
C PHE A 27 1.43 -4.94 8.56
N ARG A 28 1.99 -4.20 9.52
CA ARG A 28 3.12 -4.63 10.35
C ARG A 28 2.68 -5.00 11.78
N PRO A 29 3.40 -5.91 12.45
CA PRO A 29 3.00 -6.42 13.76
C PRO A 29 3.07 -5.37 14.89
N ASP A 30 3.76 -4.25 14.68
CA ASP A 30 3.85 -3.13 15.62
C ASP A 30 2.65 -2.16 15.53
N GLY A 31 1.67 -2.46 14.66
CA GLY A 31 0.51 -1.59 14.42
C GLY A 31 0.79 -0.46 13.43
N SER A 32 1.95 -0.44 12.78
CA SER A 32 2.20 0.45 11.64
C SER A 32 1.88 -0.25 10.32
N GLY A 33 1.82 0.52 9.24
CA GLY A 33 1.64 0.00 7.90
C GLY A 33 1.74 1.09 6.86
N PHE A 34 1.56 0.70 5.60
CA PHE A 34 1.47 1.65 4.51
C PHE A 34 0.53 1.17 3.41
N THR A 35 -0.07 2.13 2.71
CA THR A 35 -0.68 1.95 1.41
C THR A 35 0.34 2.32 0.33
N TYR A 36 0.17 1.78 -0.87
CA TYR A 36 0.91 2.18 -2.05
C TYR A 36 -0.04 2.17 -3.23
N TRP A 37 -0.16 3.30 -3.91
CA TRP A 37 -0.81 3.40 -5.21
C TRP A 37 0.22 3.93 -6.20
N ALA A 38 0.28 3.34 -7.38
CA ALA A 38 1.12 3.86 -8.44
C ALA A 38 0.53 3.62 -9.82
N ARG A 39 0.71 4.59 -10.70
CA ARG A 39 0.38 4.48 -12.11
C ARG A 39 1.60 4.10 -12.92
N LEU A 40 1.43 3.19 -13.90
CA LEU A 40 2.49 2.72 -14.78
C LEU A 40 3.26 3.88 -15.45
N GLY A 41 4.52 4.09 -15.03
CA GLY A 41 5.45 5.06 -15.62
C GLY A 41 5.18 6.53 -15.29
N ASP A 42 4.44 6.82 -14.21
CA ASP A 42 4.02 8.19 -13.87
C ASP A 42 4.19 8.46 -12.36
N VAL A 43 3.09 8.68 -11.65
CA VAL A 43 3.05 9.08 -10.26
C VAL A 43 2.87 7.88 -9.31
N PHE A 44 3.28 8.09 -8.07
CA PHE A 44 2.92 7.23 -6.94
C PHE A 44 2.42 8.06 -5.75
N GLU A 45 1.69 7.38 -4.88
CA GLU A 45 1.27 7.83 -3.56
C GLU A 45 1.51 6.72 -2.53
N VAL A 46 2.03 7.08 -1.36
CA VAL A 46 2.23 6.20 -0.21
C VAL A 46 1.62 6.88 1.01
N ASP A 47 0.62 6.26 1.64
CA ASP A 47 0.16 6.70 2.95
C ASP A 47 0.74 5.82 4.04
N ARG A 48 1.36 6.44 5.04
CA ARG A 48 1.76 5.77 6.27
C ARG A 48 0.60 5.80 7.22
N PHE A 49 0.36 4.68 7.88
CA PHE A 49 -0.74 4.58 8.82
C PHE A 49 -0.38 3.82 10.09
N THR A 50 -1.20 4.05 11.10
CA THR A 50 -1.35 3.14 12.24
C THR A 50 -2.65 2.36 12.09
N TRP A 51 -2.69 1.14 12.64
CA TRP A 51 -3.85 0.28 12.52
C TRP A 51 -4.07 -0.58 13.77
N HIS A 52 -5.33 -0.96 13.97
CA HIS A 52 -5.72 -1.97 14.94
C HIS A 52 -7.09 -2.54 14.57
N VAL A 53 -7.44 -3.68 15.15
CA VAL A 53 -8.78 -4.26 15.11
C VAL A 53 -9.47 -4.04 16.46
N ASP A 54 -10.70 -3.56 16.45
CA ASP A 54 -11.49 -3.36 17.67
C ASP A 54 -12.12 -4.67 18.18
N SER A 55 -12.81 -4.60 19.32
CA SER A 55 -13.48 -5.76 19.91
C SER A 55 -14.66 -6.30 19.09
N ALA A 56 -15.16 -5.52 18.12
CA ALA A 56 -16.21 -5.92 17.19
C ALA A 56 -15.64 -6.52 15.88
N GLY A 57 -14.32 -6.64 15.76
CA GLY A 57 -13.66 -7.18 14.57
C GLY A 57 -13.55 -6.17 13.42
N LYS A 58 -13.76 -4.88 13.67
CA LYS A 58 -13.56 -3.86 12.63
C LYS A 58 -12.11 -3.41 12.58
N LEU A 59 -11.61 -3.24 11.37
CA LEU A 59 -10.30 -2.67 11.11
C LEU A 59 -10.40 -1.14 11.15
N HIS A 60 -9.58 -0.54 12.01
CA HIS A 60 -9.36 0.89 12.13
C HIS A 60 -7.99 1.23 11.57
N VAL A 61 -7.95 2.15 10.61
CA VAL A 61 -6.72 2.64 9.98
C VAL A 61 -6.69 4.15 10.11
N ARG A 62 -5.59 4.71 10.60
CA ARG A 62 -5.37 6.15 10.68
C ARG A 62 -4.15 6.52 9.84
N LEU A 63 -4.39 7.18 8.73
CA LEU A 63 -3.34 7.74 7.87
C LEU A 63 -2.73 8.95 8.59
N ILE A 64 -1.41 8.94 8.73
CA ILE A 64 -0.66 9.94 9.50
C ILE A 64 0.32 10.73 8.64
N ARG A 65 0.65 10.22 7.45
CA ARG A 65 1.60 10.85 6.54
C ARG A 65 1.35 10.38 5.11
N MET A 66 1.43 11.29 4.16
CA MET A 66 1.30 11.03 2.74
C MET A 66 2.60 11.42 2.04
N LEU A 67 3.08 10.56 1.13
CA LEU A 67 4.22 10.85 0.26
C LEU A 67 3.74 10.70 -1.18
N THR A 68 4.02 11.70 -2.02
CA THR A 68 3.75 11.60 -3.46
C THR A 68 4.99 11.94 -4.27
N GLY A 69 5.03 11.42 -5.49
CA GLY A 69 6.13 11.68 -6.39
C GLY A 69 6.02 10.88 -7.66
N THR A 70 7.18 10.61 -8.26
CA THR A 70 7.30 9.84 -9.50
C THR A 70 8.18 8.62 -9.28
N TRP A 71 7.97 7.59 -10.08
CA TRP A 71 8.82 6.41 -10.07
C TRP A 71 9.32 6.07 -11.46
N THR A 72 10.48 5.43 -11.52
CA THR A 72 11.13 5.04 -12.77
C THR A 72 11.72 3.65 -12.66
N VAL A 73 11.82 2.93 -13.77
CA VAL A 73 12.61 1.69 -13.83
C VAL A 73 14.02 2.03 -14.31
N ARG A 74 15.03 1.75 -13.48
CA ARG A 74 16.45 1.86 -13.84
C ARG A 74 17.19 0.63 -13.33
N ASP A 75 18.04 0.06 -14.18
CA ASP A 75 18.81 -1.16 -13.88
C ASP A 75 17.93 -2.33 -13.39
N ASN A 76 16.76 -2.51 -14.04
CA ASN A 76 15.77 -3.53 -13.69
C ASN A 76 15.26 -3.43 -12.24
N ARG A 77 15.27 -2.22 -11.67
CA ARG A 77 14.75 -1.89 -10.34
C ARG A 77 13.82 -0.69 -10.43
N ILE A 78 12.84 -0.66 -9.55
CA ILE A 78 11.97 0.51 -9.36
C ILE A 78 12.71 1.49 -8.46
N HIS A 79 12.74 2.75 -8.85
CA HIS A 79 13.29 3.87 -8.08
C HIS A 79 12.23 4.92 -7.91
N HIS A 80 11.95 5.29 -6.67
CA HIS A 80 11.02 6.34 -6.34
C HIS A 80 11.76 7.66 -6.17
N ARG A 81 11.07 8.75 -6.46
CA ARG A 81 11.50 10.10 -6.14
C ARG A 81 10.33 10.79 -5.44
N VAL A 82 10.43 10.88 -4.12
CA VAL A 82 9.50 11.67 -3.32
C VAL A 82 9.65 13.15 -3.69
N GLN A 83 8.54 13.81 -3.99
CA GLN A 83 8.49 15.22 -4.35
C GLN A 83 7.71 16.03 -3.32
N LEU A 84 6.74 15.41 -2.67
CA LEU A 84 5.93 15.99 -1.62
C LEU A 84 5.79 14.99 -0.47
N GLU A 85 5.86 15.51 0.75
CA GLU A 85 5.56 14.80 1.98
C GLU A 85 4.70 15.71 2.83
N ASP A 86 3.53 15.22 3.23
CA ASP A 86 2.57 15.94 4.06
C ASP A 86 2.21 15.10 5.29
N ASP A 87 2.18 15.71 6.47
CA ASP A 87 1.51 15.12 7.61
C ASP A 87 -0.01 15.24 7.41
N ILE A 88 -0.71 14.13 7.54
CA ILE A 88 -2.17 14.04 7.36
C ILE A 88 -2.80 13.40 8.60
N ASP A 89 -4.12 13.54 8.75
CA ASP A 89 -4.86 12.89 9.83
C ASP A 89 -6.23 12.43 9.32
N VAL A 90 -6.25 11.24 8.73
CA VAL A 90 -7.45 10.67 8.11
C VAL A 90 -7.74 9.31 8.72
N ALA A 91 -8.96 9.14 9.26
CA ALA A 91 -9.40 7.89 9.87
C ALA A 91 -10.34 7.11 8.95
N HIS A 92 -10.05 5.83 8.78
CA HIS A 92 -10.86 4.86 8.05
C HIS A 92 -11.30 3.74 8.99
N GLU A 93 -12.56 3.33 8.84
CA GLU A 93 -13.13 2.15 9.48
C GLU A 93 -13.70 1.24 8.39
N THR A 94 -13.30 -0.04 8.40
CA THR A 94 -13.86 -1.05 7.50
C THR A 94 -13.91 -2.43 8.15
N SER A 95 -14.89 -3.23 7.75
CA SER A 95 -14.83 -4.68 7.95
C SER A 95 -13.89 -5.30 6.91
N TYR A 96 -13.36 -6.48 7.21
CA TYR A 96 -12.51 -7.25 6.29
C TYR A 96 -12.85 -8.74 6.33
N ALA A 97 -12.45 -9.46 5.29
CA ALA A 97 -12.52 -10.91 5.21
C ALA A 97 -11.21 -11.48 4.67
N LEU A 98 -10.72 -12.53 5.33
CA LEU A 98 -9.60 -13.34 4.87
C LEU A 98 -10.14 -14.67 4.35
N ALA A 99 -9.69 -15.08 3.17
CA ALA A 99 -10.10 -16.33 2.55
C ALA A 99 -8.97 -16.99 1.75
N ALA A 100 -9.14 -18.27 1.45
CA ALA A 100 -8.39 -18.89 0.35
C ALA A 100 -9.06 -18.48 -0.97
N GLY A 101 -8.26 -18.13 -1.96
CA GLY A 101 -8.70 -17.73 -3.28
C GLY A 101 -7.75 -18.22 -4.38
N ARG A 102 -7.96 -17.71 -5.59
CA ARG A 102 -7.07 -17.95 -6.73
C ARG A 102 -6.67 -16.64 -7.40
N ASP A 103 -5.42 -16.56 -7.84
CA ASP A 103 -4.94 -15.47 -8.68
C ASP A 103 -5.44 -15.61 -10.13
N VAL A 104 -5.11 -14.65 -10.99
CA VAL A 104 -5.50 -14.67 -12.43
C VAL A 104 -4.90 -15.84 -13.22
N PHE A 105 -3.85 -16.48 -12.69
CA PHE A 105 -3.20 -17.65 -13.28
C PHE A 105 -3.74 -18.98 -12.70
N GLY A 106 -4.69 -18.92 -11.76
CA GLY A 106 -5.31 -20.07 -11.13
C GLY A 106 -4.53 -20.68 -9.95
N ASN A 107 -3.45 -20.04 -9.50
CA ASN A 107 -2.68 -20.47 -8.32
C ASN A 107 -3.43 -20.14 -7.03
N ASN A 108 -3.25 -20.97 -6.01
CA ASN A 108 -3.86 -20.72 -4.70
C ASN A 108 -3.17 -19.55 -4.00
N VAL A 109 -3.96 -18.60 -3.51
CA VAL A 109 -3.50 -17.44 -2.76
C VAL A 109 -4.38 -17.19 -1.54
N SER A 110 -3.85 -16.51 -0.53
CA SER A 110 -4.67 -15.93 0.53
C SER A 110 -5.17 -14.57 0.08
N THR A 111 -6.46 -14.31 0.18
CA THR A 111 -7.07 -13.04 -0.24
C THR A 111 -7.53 -12.24 0.96
N LEU A 112 -7.33 -10.94 0.91
CA LEU A 112 -7.90 -9.94 1.80
C LEU A 112 -8.94 -9.14 1.03
N THR A 113 -10.18 -9.15 1.53
CA THR A 113 -11.25 -8.29 1.00
C THR A 113 -11.61 -7.25 2.05
N LEU A 114 -11.55 -5.98 1.68
CA LEU A 114 -12.03 -4.85 2.46
C LEU A 114 -13.47 -4.52 2.05
N HIS A 115 -14.35 -4.34 3.02
CA HIS A 115 -15.73 -3.94 2.72
C HIS A 115 -15.81 -2.51 2.17
N ARG A 116 -14.94 -1.62 2.65
CA ARG A 116 -14.72 -0.27 2.13
C ARG A 116 -13.25 -0.08 1.80
N PRO A 117 -12.93 0.62 0.70
CA PRO A 117 -11.56 0.87 0.31
C PRO A 117 -10.83 1.78 1.33
N ILE A 118 -9.55 1.51 1.53
CA ILE A 118 -8.59 2.44 2.17
C ILE A 118 -7.83 3.21 1.08
N LEU A 119 -7.43 2.49 0.01
CA LEU A 119 -6.83 3.03 -1.21
C LEU A 119 -7.87 3.45 -2.24
N PRO A 120 -7.52 4.33 -3.19
CA PRO A 120 -8.30 4.47 -4.42
C PRO A 120 -8.48 3.12 -5.11
N ALA A 121 -9.70 2.82 -5.57
CA ALA A 121 -10.06 1.71 -6.47
C ALA A 121 -9.95 0.24 -5.97
N ALA A 122 -9.05 -0.12 -5.04
CA ALA A 122 -8.86 -1.52 -4.63
C ALA A 122 -9.57 -1.90 -3.32
N THR A 123 -10.27 -3.04 -3.35
CA THR A 123 -10.87 -3.68 -2.15
C THR A 123 -10.48 -5.14 -2.00
N VAL A 124 -9.84 -5.75 -3.00
CA VAL A 124 -9.44 -7.16 -2.97
C VAL A 124 -7.96 -7.24 -3.27
N PHE A 125 -7.23 -7.89 -2.38
CA PHE A 125 -5.79 -8.06 -2.46
C PHE A 125 -5.43 -9.53 -2.24
N ALA A 126 -4.27 -9.94 -2.71
CA ALA A 126 -3.69 -11.24 -2.40
C ALA A 126 -2.36 -11.09 -1.66
N LEU A 127 -2.13 -12.00 -0.72
CA LEU A 127 -0.92 -12.02 0.10
C LEU A 127 0.30 -12.39 -0.77
N ARG A 128 1.31 -11.52 -0.77
CA ARG A 128 2.60 -11.78 -1.42
C ARG A 128 3.63 -12.26 -0.41
N LYS A 129 4.32 -13.36 -0.77
CA LYS A 129 5.40 -13.94 0.05
C LYS A 129 6.75 -13.27 -0.17
N ASP A 130 6.91 -12.61 -1.31
CA ASP A 130 8.06 -11.83 -1.73
C ASP A 130 7.89 -10.33 -1.45
N GLY A 131 6.96 -9.98 -0.56
CA GLY A 131 6.56 -8.61 -0.26
C GLY A 131 7.75 -7.68 -0.06
N GLN A 132 7.68 -6.52 -0.72
CA GLN A 132 8.75 -5.53 -0.70
C GLN A 132 8.73 -4.78 0.64
N ASP A 133 9.90 -4.51 1.20
CA ASP A 133 10.03 -3.46 2.23
C ASP A 133 9.53 -2.13 1.65
N ASP A 134 9.16 -1.22 2.54
CA ASP A 134 8.60 0.07 2.16
C ASP A 134 9.40 0.74 1.02
N PRO A 135 8.77 0.96 -0.15
CA PRO A 135 9.48 1.31 -1.37
C PRO A 135 10.15 2.68 -1.30
N THR A 136 9.76 3.51 -0.33
CA THR A 136 10.27 4.87 -0.12
C THR A 136 11.19 4.98 1.10
N ALA A 137 11.50 3.87 1.79
CA ALA A 137 12.33 3.88 3.01
C ALA A 137 13.77 4.36 2.78
N ALA A 138 14.29 4.19 1.56
CA ALA A 138 15.67 4.54 1.20
C ALA A 138 15.79 5.93 0.55
N ASP A 139 14.68 6.58 0.21
CA ASP A 139 14.71 7.78 -0.61
C ASP A 139 14.81 9.05 0.25
N THR A 140 15.86 9.81 -0.02
CA THR A 140 16.07 11.12 0.58
C THR A 140 15.22 12.14 -0.17
N VAL A 141 14.32 12.85 0.54
CA VAL A 141 13.58 13.99 -0.02
C VAL A 141 14.59 14.99 -0.57
N SER A 142 14.68 15.08 -1.89
CA SER A 142 15.54 16.05 -2.57
C SER A 142 14.68 17.23 -2.98
N PHE A 143 14.67 18.28 -2.16
CA PHE A 143 14.15 19.57 -2.59
C PHE A 143 15.03 20.07 -3.73
N GLY A 144 14.50 20.10 -4.95
CA GLY A 144 15.19 20.75 -6.06
C GLY A 144 15.46 22.20 -5.70
N GLU A 145 16.71 22.65 -5.81
CA GLU A 145 17.03 24.07 -5.67
C GLU A 145 16.11 24.88 -6.60
N PRO A 146 15.58 26.03 -6.13
CA PRO A 146 14.82 26.90 -7.01
C PRO A 146 15.70 27.33 -8.19
N PRO A 147 15.13 27.51 -9.39
CA PRO A 147 15.90 27.94 -10.55
C PRO A 147 16.62 29.26 -10.22
N ALA A 148 17.94 29.26 -10.40
CA ALA A 148 18.75 30.47 -10.29
C ALA A 148 18.19 31.52 -11.24
N ARG A 149 17.90 32.71 -10.69
CA ARG A 149 17.45 33.88 -11.46
C ARG A 149 18.57 34.44 -12.33
#